data_AF-A0A1G2MBD7-F1
#
_entry.id   AF-A0A1G2MBD7-F1
#
_cell.length_a   1.000
_cell.length_b   1.000
_cell.length_c   1.000
_cell.angle_alpha   90.00
_cell.angle_beta   90.00
_cell.angle_gamma   90.00
#
_symmetry.space_group_name_H-M   'P 1'
#
loop_
_entity.id
_entity.type
_entity.pdbx_description
1 polymer ?
#
loop_
_entity_poly.entity_id
_entity_poly.type
_entity_poly.pdbx_seq_one_letter_code
_entity_poly.pdbx_strand_id
1 'polypeptide(L)'
;MPDKRTYADRRETLIKAVAKRRKKLKFLALEYKGGKCELCGYNRHFGALELHHIDKKDKSFGIGEKGYTRSWEKVRAELDKCALLCANCHREVSAGVVSLPNRISLKNDCSAPV
;
A
#
# COMPACT_ATOMS: atom_id res chain seq x y z
N MET A 1 -34.87 -29.51 -7.67
CA MET A 1 -33.60 -30.09 -7.19
C MET A 1 -32.55 -29.00 -7.18
N PRO A 2 -31.86 -28.69 -6.07
CA PRO A 2 -30.84 -27.66 -6.11
C PRO A 2 -29.61 -28.20 -6.85
N ASP A 3 -29.17 -27.44 -7.84
CA ASP A 3 -28.02 -27.70 -8.69
C ASP A 3 -26.77 -28.02 -7.84
N LYS A 4 -26.21 -29.22 -8.01
CA LYS A 4 -25.11 -29.71 -7.18
C LYS A 4 -23.81 -29.03 -7.61
N ARG A 5 -23.48 -27.90 -6.97
CA ARG A 5 -22.20 -27.19 -7.15
C ARG A 5 -21.02 -28.17 -7.08
N THR A 6 -20.19 -28.21 -8.12
CA THR A 6 -19.03 -29.10 -8.17
C THR A 6 -17.81 -28.45 -7.49
N TYR A 7 -16.79 -29.26 -7.17
CA TYR A 7 -15.53 -28.75 -6.60
C TYR A 7 -14.80 -27.77 -7.54
N ALA A 8 -14.96 -27.91 -8.86
CA ALA A 8 -14.41 -27.01 -9.86
C ALA A 8 -15.04 -25.60 -9.77
N ASP A 9 -16.36 -25.51 -9.58
CA ASP A 9 -17.07 -24.22 -9.36
C ASP A 9 -16.59 -23.51 -8.09
N ARG A 10 -16.13 -24.29 -7.09
CA ARG A 10 -15.55 -23.76 -5.85
C ARG A 10 -14.21 -23.06 -6.10
N ARG A 11 -13.40 -23.53 -7.06
CA ARG A 11 -12.10 -22.91 -7.36
C ARG A 11 -12.26 -21.50 -7.91
N GLU A 12 -13.13 -21.31 -8.89
CA GLU A 12 -13.33 -20.00 -9.51
C GLU A 12 -13.92 -18.99 -8.53
N THR A 13 -14.90 -19.42 -7.73
CA THR A 13 -15.52 -18.59 -6.70
C THR A 13 -14.50 -18.17 -5.63
N LEU A 14 -13.62 -19.09 -5.21
CA LEU A 14 -12.52 -18.78 -4.29
C LEU A 14 -11.50 -17.80 -4.89
N ILE A 15 -11.10 -17.98 -6.15
CA ILE A 15 -10.18 -17.06 -6.85
C ILE A 15 -10.79 -15.65 -6.91
N LYS A 16 -12.06 -15.54 -7.33
CA LYS A 16 -12.79 -14.26 -7.39
C LYS A 16 -12.90 -13.61 -6.01
N ALA A 17 -13.19 -14.39 -4.96
CA ALA A 17 -13.28 -13.90 -3.58
C ALA A 17 -11.93 -13.37 -3.07
N VAL A 18 -10.82 -14.08 -3.34
CA VAL A 18 -9.46 -13.65 -2.98
C VAL A 18 -9.09 -12.36 -3.72
N ALA A 19 -9.36 -12.27 -5.02
CA ALA A 19 -9.10 -11.06 -5.82
C ALA A 19 -9.90 -9.85 -5.29
N LYS A 20 -11.18 -10.05 -4.95
CA LYS A 20 -12.04 -9.00 -4.37
C LYS A 20 -11.50 -8.52 -3.01
N ARG A 21 -11.08 -9.44 -2.14
CA ARG A 21 -10.47 -9.11 -0.84
C ARG A 21 -9.16 -8.34 -1.00
N ARG A 22 -8.28 -8.77 -1.91
CA ARG A 22 -7.01 -8.08 -2.20
C ARG A 22 -7.23 -6.66 -2.71
N LYS A 23 -8.18 -6.45 -3.63
CA LYS A 23 -8.56 -5.10 -4.11
C LYS A 23 -9.04 -4.20 -2.97
N LYS A 24 -9.91 -4.72 -2.10
CA LYS A 24 -10.42 -3.96 -0.93
C LYS A 24 -9.28 -3.55 0.01
N LEU A 25 -8.38 -4.46 0.34
CA LEU A 25 -7.25 -4.17 1.23
C LEU A 25 -6.24 -3.22 0.60
N LYS A 26 -5.99 -3.33 -0.70
CA LYS A 26 -5.17 -2.35 -1.43
C LYS A 26 -5.80 -0.96 -1.33
N PHE A 27 -7.10 -0.83 -1.55
CA PHE A 27 -7.79 0.46 -1.44
C PHE A 27 -7.66 1.07 -0.03
N LEU A 28 -7.94 0.28 1.01
CA LEU A 28 -7.77 0.72 2.40
C LEU A 28 -6.32 1.14 2.71
N ALA A 29 -5.33 0.45 2.15
CA ALA A 29 -3.92 0.79 2.33
C ALA A 29 -3.56 2.13 1.67
N LEU A 30 -4.11 2.39 0.47
CA LEU A 30 -3.92 3.66 -0.23
C LEU A 30 -4.61 4.82 0.52
N GLU A 31 -5.84 4.62 1.01
CA GLU A 31 -6.55 5.60 1.83
C GLU A 31 -5.81 5.91 3.13
N TYR A 32 -5.30 4.88 3.81
CA TYR A 32 -4.53 5.05 5.05
C TYR A 32 -3.29 5.94 4.84
N LYS A 33 -2.68 5.88 3.66
CA LYS A 33 -1.54 6.73 3.28
C LYS A 33 -1.92 8.11 2.72
N GLY A 34 -3.21 8.42 2.66
CA GLY A 34 -3.71 9.73 2.22
C GLY A 34 -4.16 9.79 0.77
N GLY A 35 -4.15 8.67 0.02
CA GLY A 35 -4.77 8.56 -1.29
C GLY A 35 -4.15 9.41 -2.41
N LYS A 36 -2.97 9.98 -2.18
CA LYS A 36 -2.24 10.82 -3.13
C LYS A 36 -0.75 10.51 -3.12
N CYS A 37 -0.09 10.74 -4.25
CA CYS A 37 1.36 10.66 -4.32
C CYS A 37 2.01 11.67 -3.36
N GLU A 38 2.92 11.20 -2.50
CA GLU A 38 3.65 12.04 -1.54
C GLU A 38 4.67 12.99 -2.23
N LEU A 39 5.10 12.66 -3.46
CA LEU A 39 6.04 13.48 -4.23
C LEU A 39 5.33 14.54 -5.09
N CYS A 40 4.38 14.13 -5.93
CA CYS A 40 3.76 15.00 -6.94
C CYS A 40 2.28 15.33 -6.67
N GLY A 41 1.67 14.77 -5.62
CA GLY A 41 0.27 15.02 -5.29
C GLY A 41 -0.77 14.31 -6.17
N TYR A 42 -0.35 13.45 -7.11
CA TYR A 42 -1.28 12.72 -7.98
C TYR A 42 -2.32 11.92 -7.19
N ASN A 43 -3.61 12.18 -7.43
CA ASN A 43 -4.74 11.52 -6.76
C ASN A 43 -5.88 11.13 -7.72
N ARG A 44 -5.64 11.17 -9.05
CA ARG A 44 -6.70 10.96 -10.06
C ARG A 44 -7.12 9.50 -10.18
N HIS A 45 -6.20 8.55 -10.02
CA HIS A 45 -6.48 7.13 -10.14
C HIS A 45 -5.70 6.29 -9.12
N PHE A 46 -6.41 5.64 -8.19
CA PHE A 46 -5.82 4.77 -7.18
C PHE A 46 -5.01 3.59 -7.76
N GLY A 47 -5.36 3.12 -8.96
CA GLY A 47 -4.63 2.04 -9.62
C GLY A 47 -3.22 2.44 -10.06
N ALA A 48 -2.97 3.74 -10.27
CA ALA A 48 -1.66 4.27 -10.65
C ALA A 48 -0.77 4.62 -9.45
N LEU A 49 -1.27 4.38 -8.23
CA LEU A 49 -0.52 4.55 -6.99
C LEU A 49 0.08 3.21 -6.53
N GLU A 50 1.33 3.28 -6.11
CA GLU A 50 2.18 2.17 -5.68
C GLU A 50 2.88 2.52 -4.36
N LEU A 51 3.09 1.49 -3.54
CA LEU A 51 3.75 1.63 -2.24
C LEU A 51 5.25 1.35 -2.40
N HIS A 52 6.05 2.40 -2.30
CA HIS A 52 7.50 2.30 -2.29
C HIS A 52 7.99 2.03 -0.87
N HIS A 53 8.89 1.07 -0.68
CA HIS A 53 9.51 0.88 0.63
C HIS A 53 10.69 1.84 0.73
N ILE A 54 10.74 2.67 1.78
CA ILE A 54 11.83 3.64 2.00
C ILE A 54 13.15 2.87 2.18
N ASP A 55 13.12 1.81 3.00
CA ASP A 55 14.26 0.94 3.23
C ASP A 55 13.97 -0.50 2.76
N LYS A 56 14.71 -0.96 1.75
CA LYS A 56 14.58 -2.34 1.24
C LYS A 56 14.98 -3.40 2.28
N LYS A 57 15.80 -3.04 3.28
CA LYS A 57 16.27 -3.93 4.35
C LYS A 57 15.25 -4.11 5.49
N ASP A 58 14.28 -3.20 5.62
CA ASP A 58 13.34 -3.17 6.74
C ASP A 58 11.98 -3.82 6.44
N LYS A 59 11.92 -4.54 5.31
CA LYS A 59 10.71 -5.17 4.80
C LYS A 59 10.49 -6.51 5.49
N SER A 60 9.41 -6.59 6.25
CA SER A 60 8.96 -7.85 6.83
C SER A 60 8.28 -8.69 5.75
N PHE A 61 7.45 -8.07 4.89
CA PHE A 61 6.67 -8.77 3.86
C PHE A 61 6.33 -7.91 2.63
N GLY A 62 6.13 -8.55 1.48
CA GLY A 62 5.63 -7.90 0.26
C GLY A 62 4.22 -7.35 0.38
N ILE A 63 4.05 -6.03 0.60
CA ILE A 63 2.76 -5.36 0.39
C ILE A 63 2.42 -5.42 -1.11
N GLY A 64 1.68 -6.45 -1.48
CA GLY A 64 1.36 -6.86 -2.84
C GLY A 64 0.48 -8.11 -2.77
N GLU A 65 0.49 -8.95 -3.81
CA GLU A 65 -0.40 -10.12 -3.88
C GLU A 65 -0.34 -11.07 -2.67
N LYS A 66 0.81 -11.14 -1.98
CA LYS A 66 1.03 -12.05 -0.84
C LYS A 66 0.95 -11.38 0.54
N GLY A 67 0.97 -10.05 0.63
CA GLY A 67 0.96 -9.32 1.91
C GLY A 67 -0.43 -9.10 2.50
N TYR A 68 -1.46 -9.01 1.66
CA TYR A 68 -2.84 -8.71 2.07
C TYR A 68 -3.60 -9.88 2.74
N THR A 69 -2.94 -11.00 3.01
CA THR A 69 -3.51 -12.12 3.77
C THR A 69 -3.23 -12.02 5.28
N ARG A 70 -2.48 -11.01 5.73
CA ARG A 70 -2.13 -10.80 7.14
C ARG A 70 -3.16 -9.92 7.86
N SER A 71 -3.06 -9.87 9.19
CA SER A 71 -3.90 -8.99 10.02
C SER A 71 -3.69 -7.53 9.63
N TRP A 72 -4.77 -6.74 9.71
CA TRP A 72 -4.75 -5.33 9.33
C TRP A 72 -3.71 -4.52 10.12
N GLU A 73 -3.48 -4.87 11.38
CA GLU A 73 -2.42 -4.27 12.22
C GLU A 73 -1.02 -4.43 11.63
N LYS A 74 -0.66 -5.65 11.20
CA LYS A 74 0.64 -5.90 10.56
C LYS A 74 0.75 -5.16 9.23
N VAL A 75 -0.35 -5.08 8.48
CA VAL A 75 -0.39 -4.30 7.24
C VAL A 75 -0.17 -2.82 7.53
N ARG A 76 -0.82 -2.25 8.54
CA ARG A 76 -0.59 -0.84 8.95
C ARG A 76 0.86 -0.57 9.34
N ALA A 77 1.45 -1.42 10.20
CA ALA A 77 2.84 -1.26 10.61
C ALA A 77 3.82 -1.30 9.43
N GLU A 78 3.57 -2.16 8.44
CA GLU A 78 4.39 -2.19 7.22
C GLU A 78 4.11 -0.99 6.31
N LEU A 79 2.85 -0.54 6.23
CA LEU A 79 2.50 0.67 5.49
C LEU A 79 3.26 1.87 6.05
N ASP A 80 3.39 2.02 7.36
CA ASP A 80 4.12 3.15 7.96
C ASP A 80 5.56 3.29 7.47
N LYS A 81 6.21 2.18 7.11
CA LYS A 81 7.56 2.13 6.50
C LYS A 81 7.59 2.40 4.99
N CYS A 82 6.43 2.53 4.36
CA CYS A 82 6.29 2.77 2.93
C CYS A 82 5.87 4.21 2.61
N ALA A 83 6.32 4.73 1.47
CA ALA A 83 5.84 5.97 0.88
C ALA A 83 4.83 5.65 -0.24
N LEU A 84 3.75 6.44 -0.31
CA LEU A 84 2.77 6.32 -1.39
C LEU A 84 3.18 7.16 -2.60
N LEU A 85 3.51 6.51 -3.71
CA LEU A 85 3.98 7.18 -4.93
C LEU A 85 3.10 6.84 -6.13
N CYS A 86 3.05 7.71 -7.14
CA CYS A 86 2.51 7.32 -8.45
C CYS A 86 3.54 6.49 -9.23
N ALA A 87 3.09 5.76 -10.26
CA ALA A 87 3.95 4.92 -11.08
C ALA A 87 5.19 5.66 -11.65
N ASN A 88 5.05 6.94 -12.01
CA ASN A 88 6.16 7.75 -12.53
C ASN A 88 7.18 8.06 -11.44
N CYS A 89 6.73 8.65 -10.32
CA CYS A 89 7.61 8.97 -9.19
C CYS A 89 8.24 7.70 -8.58
N HIS A 90 7.52 6.58 -8.58
CA HIS A 90 8.06 5.29 -8.16
C HIS A 90 9.24 4.83 -9.03
N ARG A 91 9.12 5.00 -10.37
CA ARG A 91 10.20 4.71 -11.32
C ARG A 91 11.37 5.67 -11.17
N GLU A 92 11.11 6.96 -10.97
CA GLU A 92 12.12 7.99 -10.73
C GLU A 92 12.93 7.72 -9.46
N VAL A 93 12.27 7.41 -8.35
CA VAL A 93 12.92 7.03 -7.08
C VAL A 93 13.72 5.73 -7.25
N SER A 94 13.17 4.74 -7.96
CA SER A 94 13.89 3.49 -8.22
C SER A 94 15.12 3.66 -9.11
N ALA A 95 15.10 4.66 -10.00
CA ALA A 95 16.22 5.04 -10.86
C ALA A 95 17.21 6.01 -10.18
N GLY A 96 16.92 6.47 -8.94
CA GLY A 96 17.74 7.44 -8.23
C GLY A 96 17.65 8.87 -8.76
N VAL A 97 16.64 9.17 -9.60
CA VAL A 97 16.42 10.51 -10.18
C VAL A 97 15.84 11.46 -9.13
N VAL A 98 15.02 10.95 -8.22
CA VAL A 98 14.35 11.72 -7.16
C VAL A 98 14.59 11.04 -5.81
N SER A 99 14.98 11.81 -4.80
CA SER A 99 15.04 11.34 -3.41
C SER A 99 13.68 11.50 -2.75
N LEU A 100 13.24 10.48 -2.00
CA LEU A 100 12.06 10.61 -1.15
C LEU A 100 12.28 11.72 -0.11
N PRO A 101 11.26 12.56 0.18
CA PRO A 101 11.35 13.50 1.26
C PRO A 101 11.53 12.66 2.54
N ASN A 102 12.71 12.76 3.14
CA ASN A 102 12.95 12.21 4.45
C ASN A 102 11.86 12.76 5.35
N ARG A 103 11.01 11.88 5.90
CA ARG A 103 10.04 12.26 6.91
C ARG A 103 10.82 12.49 8.21
N ILE A 104 11.59 13.58 8.22
CA ILE A 104 12.24 14.09 9.42
C ILE A 104 11.11 14.25 10.42
N SER A 105 11.16 13.46 11.49
CA SER A 105 10.29 13.65 12.63
C SER A 105 10.50 15.08 13.10
N LEU A 106 9.52 15.94 12.87
CA LEU A 106 9.38 17.17 13.64
C LEU A 106 9.19 16.71 15.09
N LYS A 107 10.30 16.55 15.82
CA LYS A 107 10.28 16.77 17.26
C LYS A 107 9.91 18.24 17.40
N ASN A 108 8.62 18.47 17.65
CA ASN A 108 8.14 19.73 18.18
C ASN A 108 8.83 19.90 19.53
N ASP A 109 10.02 20.51 19.53
CA ASP A 109 10.53 21.20 20.69
C ASP A 109 9.73 22.50 20.80
N CYS A 110 8.50 22.39 21.31
CA CYS A 110 7.73 23.53 21.77
C CYS A 110 8.41 24.11 23.02
N SER A 111 9.43 24.95 22.84
CA SER A 111 9.76 25.98 23.83
C SER A 111 8.96 27.23 23.46
N ALA A 112 7.76 27.37 24.05
CA ALA A 112 7.01 28.62 24.00
C ALA A 112 7.67 29.63 24.96
N PRO A 113 8.01 30.85 24.51
CA PRO A 113 8.24 31.97 25.41
C PRO A 113 6.96 32.81 25.49
N VAL A 114 6.28 32.76 26.63
CA VAL A 114 5.56 33.91 27.22
C VAL A 114 5.70 33.81 28.73
#